data_AF-A0A521X841-F1
#
_entry.id   AF-A0A521X841-F1
#
_cell.length_a   1.000
_cell.length_b   1.000
_cell.length_c   1.000
_cell.angle_alpha   90.00
_cell.angle_beta   90.00
_cell.angle_gamma   90.00
#
_symmetry.space_group_name_H-M   'P 1'
#
loop_
_entity.id
_entity.type
_entity.pdbx_description
1 polymer ?
#
loop_
_entity_poly.entity_id
_entity_poly.type
_entity_poly.pdbx_seq_one_letter_code
_entity_poly.pdbx_strand_id
1 'polypeptide(L)' 'MNKNNFNQPYQPISIINRIAFIGNYLPRQCGIATFTTDLCEAIALECNDTTCIALPVNDIEAGYDYPPR' A
#
# COMPACT_ATOMS: atom_id res chain seq x y z
N MET A 1 -44.94 13.68 4.65
CA MET A 1 -44.56 12.30 4.29
C MET A 1 -43.43 12.39 3.28
N ASN A 2 -42.17 12.41 3.74
CA ASN A 2 -41.00 12.30 2.87
C ASN A 2 -40.13 11.17 3.44
N LYS A 3 -40.44 9.95 3.00
CA LYS A 3 -39.55 8.80 3.14
C LYS A 3 -38.54 8.97 2.02
N ASN A 4 -37.25 9.09 2.33
CA ASN A 4 -36.09 8.72 1.51
C ASN A 4 -34.85 9.38 2.12
N ASN A 5 -34.00 8.58 2.77
CA ASN A 5 -32.53 8.74 2.89
C ASN A 5 -31.93 7.83 3.99
N PHE A 6 -32.48 6.63 4.16
CA PHE A 6 -31.78 5.54 4.83
C PHE A 6 -31.29 4.63 3.71
N ASN A 7 -29.95 4.52 3.55
CA ASN A 7 -29.19 3.46 2.85
C ASN A 7 -27.93 4.01 2.15
N GLN A 8 -27.16 4.88 2.79
CA GLN A 8 -25.76 5.07 2.41
C GLN A 8 -24.89 4.63 3.58
N PRO A 9 -24.04 3.60 3.44
CA PRO A 9 -23.23 3.13 4.55
C PRO A 9 -22.27 4.24 4.95
N TYR A 10 -22.32 4.61 6.23
CA TYR A 10 -21.43 5.61 6.82
C TYR A 10 -19.99 5.12 6.63
N GLN A 11 -19.27 5.68 5.64
CA GLN A 11 -17.86 5.40 5.46
C GLN A 11 -17.13 6.26 6.49
N PRO A 12 -16.35 5.66 7.40
CA PRO A 12 -15.51 6.46 8.29
C PRO A 12 -14.59 7.28 7.39
N ILE A 13 -14.62 8.61 7.55
CA ILE A 13 -13.63 9.47 6.91
C ILE A 13 -12.29 9.01 7.47
N SER A 14 -11.48 8.32 6.64
CA SER A 14 -10.11 8.01 7.01
C SER A 14 -9.43 9.33 7.34
N ILE A 15 -8.92 9.46 8.56
CA ILE A 15 -8.13 10.64 8.96
C ILE A 15 -6.76 10.67 8.26
N ILE A 16 -6.34 9.52 7.70
CA ILE A 16 -5.07 9.37 6.98
C ILE A 16 -5.40 9.08 5.53
N ASN A 17 -5.23 10.08 4.67
CA ASN A 17 -5.53 9.95 3.24
C ASN A 17 -4.34 9.41 2.44
N ARG A 18 -3.12 9.47 3.00
CA ARG A 18 -1.88 9.11 2.30
C ARG A 18 -0.87 8.48 3.25
N ILE A 19 -0.27 7.38 2.82
CA ILE A 19 0.82 6.69 3.51
C ILE A 19 1.95 6.46 2.51
N ALA A 20 3.17 6.85 2.91
CA ALA A 20 4.38 6.62 2.13
C ALA A 20 5.30 5.64 2.85
N PHE A 21 5.67 4.55 2.17
CA PHE A 21 6.64 3.56 2.61
C PHE A 21 7.99 3.90 2.01
N ILE A 22 8.92 4.41 2.83
CA ILE A 22 10.28 4.77 2.40
C ILE A 22 11.23 3.68 2.89
N GLY A 23 11.88 2.97 1.97
CA GLY A 23 12.75 1.86 2.36
C GLY A 23 13.22 1.01 1.19
N ASN A 24 13.52 -0.26 1.47
CA ASN A 24 13.68 -1.26 0.41
C ASN A 24 12.29 -1.76 0.02
N TYR A 25 12.06 -1.93 -1.27
CA TYR A 25 10.82 -2.44 -1.83
C TYR A 25 11.16 -3.37 -3.00
N LEU A 26 10.16 -3.94 -3.67
CA LEU A 26 10.41 -4.60 -4.96
C LEU A 26 11.08 -3.62 -5.94
N PRO A 27 12.10 -4.06 -6.72
CA PRO A 27 12.42 -5.45 -7.06
C PRO A 27 13.41 -6.18 -6.14
N ARG A 28 13.83 -5.60 -5.01
CA ARG A 28 14.66 -6.34 -4.03
C ARG A 28 13.86 -7.49 -3.43
N GLN A 29 14.48 -8.67 -3.38
CA GLN A 29 13.88 -9.90 -2.85
C GLN A 29 14.50 -10.30 -1.50
N CYS A 30 15.25 -9.41 -0.86
CA CYS A 30 15.74 -9.63 0.51
C CYS A 30 14.62 -9.38 1.55
N GLY A 31 14.73 -9.99 2.72
CA GLY A 31 13.62 -10.12 3.67
C GLY A 31 12.92 -8.81 4.08
N ILE A 32 13.65 -7.70 4.19
CA ILE A 32 13.02 -6.41 4.52
C ILE A 32 12.24 -5.83 3.34
N ALA A 33 12.70 -6.04 2.11
CA ALA A 33 12.02 -5.56 0.90
C ALA A 33 10.70 -6.29 0.67
N THR A 34 10.71 -7.62 0.88
CA THR A 34 9.49 -8.43 0.82
C THR A 34 8.53 -8.04 1.94
N PHE A 35 9.02 -7.85 3.18
CA PHE A 35 8.20 -7.38 4.29
C PHE A 35 7.53 -6.02 4.02
N THR A 36 8.29 -5.03 3.53
CA THR A 36 7.73 -3.70 3.22
C THR A 36 6.72 -3.77 2.07
N THR A 37 6.92 -4.70 1.12
CA THR A 37 5.97 -4.96 0.03
C THR A 37 4.67 -5.52 0.58
N ASP A 38 4.74 -6.63 1.33
CA ASP A 38 3.58 -7.29 1.91
C ASP A 38 2.78 -6.33 2.82
N LEU A 39 3.49 -5.52 3.62
CA LEU A 39 2.86 -4.52 4.50
C LEU A 39 2.15 -3.41 3.71
N CYS A 40 2.79 -2.89 2.66
CA CYS A 40 2.22 -1.86 1.80
C CYS A 40 0.95 -2.37 1.11
N GLU A 41 0.99 -3.60 0.58
CA GLU A 41 -0.16 -4.25 -0.06
C GLU A 41 -1.28 -4.51 0.95
N ALA A 42 -0.97 -5.03 2.14
CA ALA A 42 -1.96 -5.26 3.19
C ALA A 42 -2.69 -3.97 3.61
N ILE A 43 -1.94 -2.87 3.77
CA ILE A 43 -2.54 -1.57 4.13
C ILE A 43 -3.39 -1.02 2.98
N ALA A 44 -2.94 -1.14 1.73
CA ALA A 44 -3.73 -0.71 0.57
C ALA A 44 -5.04 -1.50 0.41
N LEU A 45 -5.04 -2.78 0.78
CA LEU A 45 -6.22 -3.65 0.77
C LEU A 45 -7.21 -3.33 1.88
N GLU A 46 -6.75 -3.06 3.10
CA GLU A 46 -7.61 -2.76 4.25
C GLU A 46 -8.11 -1.31 4.26
N CYS A 47 -7.39 -0.39 3.63
CA CYS A 47 -7.68 1.04 3.60
C CYS A 47 -7.89 1.55 2.16
N ASN A 48 -8.98 1.12 1.51
CA ASN A 48 -9.27 1.47 0.10
C ASN A 48 -9.30 2.98 -0.20
N ASP A 49 -9.64 3.82 0.79
CA ASP A 49 -9.69 5.28 0.65
C ASP A 49 -8.33 5.97 0.92
N THR A 50 -7.30 5.20 1.29
CA THR A 50 -5.97 5.69 1.61
C THR A 50 -5.02 5.43 0.45
N THR A 51 -4.42 6.49 -0.09
CA THR A 51 -3.38 6.34 -1.12
C THR A 51 -2.09 5.80 -0.49
N CYS A 52 -1.65 4.63 -0.92
CA CYS A 52 -0.36 4.04 -0.51
C CYS A 52 0.69 4.25 -1.61
N ILE A 53 1.89 4.68 -1.22
CA ILE A 53 3.00 4.96 -2.13
C ILE A 53 4.25 4.26 -1.59
N ALA A 54 4.94 3.47 -2.41
CA ALA A 54 6.26 2.94 -2.09
C ALA A 54 7.35 3.79 -2.75
N LEU A 55 8.31 4.26 -1.95
CA LEU A 55 9.49 5.01 -2.39
C LEU A 55 10.76 4.20 -2.07
N PRO A 56 11.29 3.46 -3.06
CA PRO A 56 12.52 2.72 -2.87
C PRO A 56 13.75 3.65 -2.87
N VAL A 57 14.61 3.54 -1.85
CA VAL A 57 15.70 4.51 -1.63
C VAL A 57 16.91 4.26 -2.54
N ASN A 58 17.17 3.03 -2.96
CA ASN A 58 18.39 2.64 -3.68
C ASN A 58 18.13 1.58 -4.76
N ASP A 59 16.92 1.51 -5.31
CA ASP A 59 16.61 0.55 -6.37
C ASP A 59 17.14 1.04 -7.72
N ILE A 60 17.58 0.08 -8.53
CA ILE A 60 18.10 0.30 -9.87
C ILE A 60 17.15 -0.31 -10.88
N GLU A 61 16.99 0.34 -12.04
CA GLU A 61 16.10 -0.12 -13.12
C GLU A 61 16.48 -1.52 -13.63
N ALA A 62 17.77 -1.86 -13.61
CA ALA A 62 18.29 -3.18 -14.00
C ALA A 62 17.89 -4.32 -13.04
N GLY A 63 17.31 -4.01 -11.88
CA GLY A 63 16.95 -5.00 -10.86
C GLY A 63 18.19 -5.62 -10.18
N TYR A 64 18.00 -6.79 -9.61
CA TYR A 64 19.03 -7.52 -8.87
C TYR A 64 19.10 -8.97 -9.34
N ASP A 65 20.31 -9.52 -9.41
CA ASP A 65 20.56 -10.90 -9.83
C ASP A 65 20.19 -11.87 -8.70
N TYR A 66 18.89 -12.15 -8.58
CA TYR A 66 18.38 -13.19 -7.69
C TYR A 66 18.31 -14.51 -8.43
N PRO A 67 18.71 -15.64 -7.81
CA PRO A 67 18.55 -16.94 -8.42
C PRO A 67 17.07 -17.22 -8.72
N PRO A 68 16.76 -17.96 -9.79
CA PRO A 68 15.40 -18.41 -10.06
C PRO A 68 14.89 -19.23 -8.87
N ARG A 69 13.59 -19.08 -8.58
CA ARG A 69 12.91 -19.76 -7.48
C ARG A 69 12.56 -21.20 -7.82
#